data_AF-A0A553FJR0-F1
#
_entry.id   AF-A0A553FJR0-F1
#
_cell.length_a   1.000
_cell.length_b   1.000
_cell.length_c   1.000
_cell.angle_alpha   90.00
_cell.angle_beta   90.00
_cell.angle_gamma   90.00
#
_symmetry.space_group_name_H-M   'P 1'
#
loop_
_entity.id
_entity.type
_entity.pdbx_description
1 polymer ?
#
loop_
_entity_poly.entity_id
_entity_poly.type
_entity_poly.pdbx_seq_one_letter_code
_entity_poly.pdbx_strand_id
1 'polypeptide(L)'
;MGVMALFMGPVMNDAALNALPDAQRTLYLQTPLWANIAFACAVIFGALGSLTLILKKSIATPLLITSLLSVLIQMFHAYFISNSWEVFGPGGAIMPLMVIVIACLLVFLSVKAKDSAWLS
;
A
#
# COMPACT_ATOMS: atom_id res chain seq x y z
N MET A 1 -9.20 -6.06 0.46
CA MET A 1 -9.22 -4.92 1.42
C MET A 1 -8.58 -3.65 0.84
N GLY A 2 -7.35 -3.68 0.30
CA GLY A 2 -6.68 -2.48 -0.22
C GLY A 2 -7.42 -1.73 -1.33
N VAL A 3 -7.96 -2.44 -2.33
CA VAL A 3 -8.77 -1.83 -3.41
C VAL A 3 -10.01 -1.14 -2.84
N MET A 4 -10.65 -1.74 -1.84
CA MET A 4 -11.81 -1.13 -1.19
C MET A 4 -11.43 0.18 -0.47
N ALA A 5 -10.29 0.18 0.23
CA ALA A 5 -9.78 1.38 0.91
C ALA A 5 -9.45 2.53 -0.08
N LEU A 6 -9.05 2.21 -1.31
CA LEU A 6 -8.82 3.20 -2.36
C LEU A 6 -10.10 3.94 -2.78
N PHE A 7 -11.23 3.26 -2.78
CA PHE A 7 -12.54 3.88 -3.07
C PHE A 7 -13.15 4.55 -1.84
N MET A 8 -12.92 4.02 -0.63
CA MET A 8 -13.49 4.57 0.60
C MET A 8 -12.76 5.80 1.14
N GLY A 9 -11.46 5.97 0.88
CA GLY A 9 -10.69 7.14 1.33
C GLY A 9 -11.25 8.46 0.77
N PRO A 10 -11.30 8.65 -0.56
CA PRO A 10 -11.80 9.89 -1.16
C PRO A 10 -13.28 10.18 -0.88
N VAL A 11 -14.06 9.16 -0.50
CA VAL A 11 -15.51 9.23 -0.24
C VAL A 11 -15.81 9.41 1.25
N MET A 12 -14.81 9.73 2.08
CA MET A 12 -15.06 10.06 3.48
C MET A 12 -15.88 11.35 3.56
N ASN A 13 -17.18 11.20 3.78
CA ASN A 13 -18.15 12.29 3.88
C ASN A 13 -17.77 13.25 5.02
N ASP A 14 -18.13 14.52 4.93
CA ASP A 14 -17.76 15.55 5.93
C ASP A 14 -18.17 15.14 7.36
N ALA A 15 -19.25 14.39 7.51
CA ALA A 15 -19.70 13.82 8.78
C ALA A 15 -18.68 12.81 9.39
N ALA A 16 -18.03 11.99 8.57
CA ALA A 16 -17.01 11.04 9.01
C ALA A 16 -15.68 11.73 9.32
N LEU A 17 -15.32 12.78 8.57
CA LEU A 17 -14.16 13.62 8.90
C LEU A 17 -14.36 14.34 10.24
N ASN A 18 -15.57 14.82 10.51
CA ASN A 18 -15.90 15.50 11.77
C ASN A 18 -15.98 14.55 12.98
N ALA A 19 -16.12 13.24 12.76
CA ALA A 19 -16.06 12.23 13.81
C ALA A 19 -14.62 11.84 14.22
N LEU A 20 -13.60 12.19 13.42
CA LEU A 20 -12.20 11.92 13.75
C LEU A 20 -11.67 12.89 14.82
N PRO A 21 -10.80 12.43 15.75
CA PRO A 21 -10.01 13.30 16.61
C PRO A 21 -9.21 14.33 15.80
N ASP A 22 -9.03 15.54 16.33
CA ASP A 22 -8.43 16.66 15.59
C ASP A 22 -7.02 16.36 15.06
N ALA A 23 -6.23 15.59 15.80
CA ALA A 23 -4.91 15.13 15.39
C ALA A 23 -4.95 14.22 14.14
N GLN A 24 -5.94 13.32 14.05
CA GLN A 24 -6.13 12.44 12.89
C GLN A 24 -6.72 13.19 11.70
N ARG A 25 -7.64 14.14 11.94
CA ARG A 25 -8.20 14.99 10.90
C ARG A 25 -7.12 15.85 10.24
N THR A 26 -6.20 16.40 11.04
CA THR A 26 -5.11 17.25 10.55
C THR A 26 -4.15 16.45 9.66
N LEU A 27 -3.77 15.24 10.09
CA LEU A 27 -2.99 14.31 9.27
C LEU A 27 -3.65 13.99 7.94
N TYR A 28 -4.97 13.73 7.97
CA TYR A 28 -5.73 13.41 6.77
C TYR A 28 -5.75 14.57 5.78
N LEU A 29 -6.04 15.79 6.25
CA LEU A 29 -6.09 17.00 5.43
C LEU A 29 -4.72 17.44 4.90
N GLN A 30 -3.64 17.12 5.63
CA GLN A 30 -2.27 17.46 5.23
C GLN A 30 -1.60 16.39 4.37
N THR A 31 -2.27 15.26 4.11
CA THR A 31 -1.68 14.21 3.28
C THR A 31 -1.55 14.71 1.83
N PRO A 32 -0.32 14.80 1.30
CA PRO A 32 -0.08 15.35 -0.03
C PRO A 32 -0.53 14.39 -1.12
N LEU A 33 -0.88 14.93 -2.28
CA LEU A 33 -1.39 14.16 -3.42
C LEU A 33 -0.43 13.03 -3.85
N TRP A 34 0.88 13.25 -3.79
CA TRP A 34 1.87 12.25 -4.18
C TRP A 34 1.85 11.01 -3.26
N ALA A 35 1.55 11.18 -1.96
CA ALA A 35 1.45 10.06 -1.02
C ALA A 35 0.18 9.22 -1.31
N ASN A 36 -0.90 9.87 -1.72
CA ASN A 36 -2.12 9.21 -2.20
C ASN A 36 -1.88 8.47 -3.52
N ILE A 37 -1.09 9.05 -4.44
CA ILE A 37 -0.68 8.37 -5.67
C ILE A 37 0.17 7.13 -5.34
N ALA A 38 1.12 7.24 -4.41
CA ALA A 38 1.90 6.09 -3.97
C ALA A 38 1.02 4.97 -3.38
N PHE A 39 0.02 5.31 -2.57
CA PHE A 39 -0.98 4.35 -2.11
C PHE A 39 -1.71 3.66 -3.27
N ALA A 40 -2.18 4.46 -4.24
CA ALA A 40 -2.93 3.95 -5.37
C ALA A 40 -2.09 3.00 -6.22
N CYS A 41 -0.84 3.37 -6.50
CA CYS A 41 0.12 2.51 -7.19
C CYS A 41 0.38 1.22 -6.41
N ALA A 42 0.59 1.29 -5.08
CA ALA A 42 0.80 0.12 -4.24
C ALA A 42 -0.36 -0.88 -4.38
N VAL A 43 -1.60 -0.40 -4.30
CA VAL A 43 -2.81 -1.22 -4.36
C VAL A 43 -3.05 -1.78 -5.77
N ILE A 44 -3.00 -0.93 -6.80
CA ILE A 44 -3.31 -1.33 -8.18
C ILE A 44 -2.25 -2.30 -8.70
N PHE A 45 -0.96 -1.97 -8.56
CA PHE A 45 0.10 -2.86 -9.01
C PHE A 45 0.19 -4.13 -8.16
N GLY A 46 -0.17 -4.06 -6.87
CA GLY A 46 -0.24 -5.25 -6.01
C GLY A 46 -1.35 -6.20 -6.46
N ALA A 47 -2.53 -5.66 -6.78
CA ALA A 47 -3.66 -6.43 -7.28
C ALA A 47 -3.38 -7.02 -8.67
N LEU A 48 -2.91 -6.20 -9.61
CA LEU A 48 -2.55 -6.65 -10.96
C LEU A 48 -1.37 -7.63 -10.95
N GLY A 49 -0.36 -7.39 -10.12
CA GLY A 49 0.79 -8.28 -9.94
C GLY A 49 0.37 -9.65 -9.38
N SER A 50 -0.52 -9.67 -8.39
CA SER A 50 -1.05 -10.92 -7.84
C SER A 50 -1.92 -11.67 -8.86
N LEU A 51 -2.75 -10.95 -9.63
CA LEU A 51 -3.56 -11.55 -10.68
C LEU A 51 -2.70 -12.15 -11.79
N THR A 52 -1.71 -11.41 -12.27
CA THR A 52 -0.79 -11.88 -13.31
C THR A 52 0.11 -13.02 -12.84
N LEU A 53 0.42 -13.09 -11.54
CA LEU A 53 1.12 -14.22 -10.93
C LEU A 53 0.28 -15.51 -11.01
N ILE A 54 -1.02 -15.42 -10.71
CA ILE A 54 -1.96 -16.55 -10.82
C ILE A 54 -2.14 -16.96 -12.29
N LEU A 55 -2.19 -15.98 -13.20
CA LEU A 55 -2.23 -16.20 -14.65
C LEU A 55 -0.89 -16.67 -15.24
N LYS A 56 0.12 -16.90 -14.39
CA LYS A 56 1.45 -17.39 -14.76
C LYS A 56 2.13 -16.52 -15.82
N LYS A 57 1.99 -15.20 -15.74
CA LYS A 57 2.62 -14.26 -16.66
C LYS A 57 3.91 -13.70 -16.06
N SER A 58 4.97 -13.65 -16.87
CA SER A 58 6.26 -13.06 -16.49
C SER A 58 6.19 -11.57 -16.10
N ILE A 59 5.13 -10.85 -16.50
CA ILE A 59 4.89 -9.45 -16.09
C ILE A 59 4.52 -9.31 -14.60
N ALA A 60 4.20 -10.40 -13.90
CA ALA A 60 3.90 -10.37 -12.47
C ALA A 60 5.07 -9.81 -11.64
N THR A 61 6.30 -10.14 -12.00
CA THR A 61 7.51 -9.72 -11.28
C THR A 61 7.68 -8.20 -11.26
N PRO A 62 7.75 -7.49 -12.41
CA PRO A 62 7.87 -6.03 -12.39
C PRO A 62 6.68 -5.34 -11.70
N LEU A 63 5.45 -5.86 -11.84
CA LEU A 63 4.27 -5.29 -11.16
C LEU A 63 4.32 -5.42 -9.63
N LEU A 64 4.76 -6.57 -9.12
CA LEU A 64 4.89 -6.76 -7.67
C LEU A 64 6.06 -5.94 -7.10
N ILE A 65 7.14 -5.75 -7.86
CA ILE A 65 8.25 -4.86 -7.47
C ILE A 65 7.79 -3.41 -7.41
N THR A 66 7.06 -2.91 -8.41
CA THR A 66 6.54 -1.53 -8.38
C THR A 66 5.54 -1.31 -7.25
N SER A 67 4.72 -2.32 -6.94
CA SER A 67 3.85 -2.32 -5.76
C SER A 67 4.65 -2.18 -4.47
N LEU A 68 5.70 -2.99 -4.29
CA LEU A 68 6.56 -2.95 -3.11
C LEU A 68 7.23 -1.58 -2.94
N LEU A 69 7.79 -1.02 -4.03
CA LEU A 69 8.39 0.32 -4.00
C LEU A 69 7.38 1.40 -3.60
N SER A 70 6.15 1.30 -4.10
CA SER A 70 5.08 2.24 -3.77
C SER A 70 4.68 2.18 -2.30
N VAL A 71 4.63 0.98 -1.70
CA VAL A 71 4.40 0.79 -0.26
C VAL A 71 5.53 1.45 0.55
N LEU A 72 6.79 1.29 0.14
CA LEU A 72 7.92 1.90 0.83
C LEU A 72 7.88 3.43 0.79
N ILE A 73 7.54 4.01 -0.37
CA ILE A 73 7.37 5.47 -0.50
C ILE A 73 6.23 5.97 0.40
N GLN A 74 5.10 5.26 0.42
CA GLN A 74 3.98 5.60 1.28
C GLN A 74 4.36 5.52 2.77
N MET A 75 5.10 4.48 3.17
CA MET A 75 5.57 4.30 4.55
C MET A 75 6.54 5.38 4.98
N PHE A 76 7.46 5.76 4.09
CA PHE A 76 8.38 6.86 4.33
C PHE A 76 7.61 8.16 4.60
N HIS A 77 6.61 8.47 3.79
CA HIS A 77 5.75 9.62 4.06
C HIS A 77 5.05 9.54 5.42
N ALA A 78 4.35 8.42 5.68
CA ALA A 78 3.54 8.28 6.87
C ALA A 78 4.35 8.43 8.16
N TYR A 79 5.55 7.86 8.22
CA TYR A 79 6.32 7.80 9.46
C TYR A 79 7.46 8.79 9.57
N PHE A 80 8.12 9.18 8.48
CA PHE A 80 9.21 10.16 8.54
C PHE A 80 8.75 11.59 8.29
N ILE A 81 7.70 11.80 7.49
CA ILE A 81 7.22 13.14 7.15
C ILE A 81 6.03 13.53 8.03
N SER A 82 5.08 12.61 8.20
CA SER A 82 3.82 12.88 8.90
C SER A 82 3.87 12.69 10.42
N ASN A 83 4.98 12.17 10.99
CA ASN A 83 5.07 11.80 12.42
C ASN A 83 3.87 10.95 12.92
N SER A 84 3.37 10.03 12.09
CA SER A 84 2.21 9.19 12.45
C SER A 84 2.41 8.35 13.73
N TRP A 85 3.66 8.24 14.21
CA TRP A 85 4.00 7.63 15.50
C TRP A 85 3.32 8.31 16.69
N GLU A 86 3.21 9.65 16.68
CA GLU A 86 2.61 10.42 17.78
C GLU A 86 1.09 10.28 17.82
N VAL A 87 0.45 10.06 16.66
CA VAL A 87 -1.01 10.04 16.54
C VAL A 87 -1.59 8.63 16.64
N PHE A 88 -0.93 7.63 16.05
CA PHE A 88 -1.45 6.25 16.02
C PHE A 88 -0.72 5.29 16.99
N GLY A 89 0.38 5.75 17.59
CA GLY A 89 1.21 4.93 18.48
C GLY A 89 1.88 3.75 17.76
N PRO A 90 2.65 2.92 18.49
CA PRO A 90 3.36 1.76 17.92
C PRO A 90 2.42 0.72 17.29
N GLY A 91 1.17 0.62 17.78
CA GLY A 91 0.15 -0.28 17.25
C GLY A 91 -0.29 0.08 15.83
N GLY A 92 -0.23 1.35 15.44
CA GLY A 92 -0.57 1.81 14.10
C GLY A 92 0.37 1.30 13.00
N ALA A 93 1.55 0.82 13.36
CA ALA A 93 2.55 0.30 12.41
C ALA A 93 2.41 -1.19 12.10
N ILE A 94 1.61 -1.93 12.87
CA ILE A 94 1.48 -3.38 12.71
C ILE A 94 0.91 -3.74 11.33
N MET A 95 -0.20 -3.11 10.95
CA MET A 95 -0.87 -3.39 9.67
C MET A 95 0.01 -3.05 8.46
N PRO A 96 0.62 -1.86 8.37
CA PRO A 96 1.54 -1.56 7.27
C PRO A 96 2.77 -2.46 7.22
N LEU A 97 3.31 -2.84 8.39
CA LEU A 97 4.45 -3.77 8.45
C LEU A 97 4.08 -5.15 7.88
N MET A 98 2.89 -5.66 8.21
CA MET A 98 2.39 -6.91 7.61
C MET A 98 2.24 -6.79 6.08
N VAL A 99 1.78 -5.64 5.58
CA VAL A 99 1.67 -5.40 4.13
C VAL A 99 3.03 -5.47 3.45
N ILE A 100 4.07 -4.87 4.05
CA ILE A 100 5.44 -4.96 3.52
C ILE A 100 5.92 -6.41 3.49
N VAL A 101 5.72 -7.16 4.58
CA VAL A 101 6.14 -8.57 4.65
C VAL A 101 5.46 -9.40 3.55
N ILE A 102 4.15 -9.25 3.38
CA ILE A 102 3.39 -9.95 2.34
C ILE A 102 3.86 -9.53 0.94
N ALA A 103 4.09 -8.24 0.70
CA ALA A 103 4.58 -7.75 -0.57
C ALA A 103 5.97 -8.32 -0.91
N CYS A 104 6.88 -8.38 0.06
CA CYS A 104 8.18 -9.03 -0.09
C CYS A 104 8.05 -10.52 -0.42
N LEU A 105 7.17 -11.25 0.28
CA LEU A 105 6.92 -12.67 0.01
C LEU A 105 6.35 -12.90 -1.40
N LEU A 106 5.45 -12.03 -1.87
CA LEU A 106 4.90 -12.10 -3.22
C LEU A 106 5.97 -11.84 -4.29
N VAL A 107 6.83 -10.85 -4.08
CA VAL A 107 7.96 -10.59 -4.99
C VAL A 107 8.87 -11.81 -5.04
N PHE A 108 9.27 -12.35 -3.88
CA PHE A 108 10.10 -13.55 -3.79
C PHE A 108 9.47 -14.75 -4.51
N LEU A 109 8.18 -14.99 -4.28
CA LEU A 109 7.43 -16.04 -4.95
C LEU A 109 7.41 -15.83 -6.47
N SER A 110 7.23 -14.59 -6.93
CA SER A 110 7.21 -14.26 -8.36
C SER A 110 8.56 -14.46 -9.06
N VAL A 111 9.67 -14.18 -8.36
CA VAL A 111 11.02 -14.42 -8.87
C VAL A 111 11.28 -15.93 -8.95
N LYS A 112 10.99 -16.66 -7.88
CA LYS A 112 11.15 -18.12 -7.85
C LYS A 112 10.29 -18.82 -8.91
N ALA A 113 9.06 -18.36 -9.12
CA ALA A 113 8.15 -18.81 -10.16
C ALA A 113 8.69 -18.58 -11.58
N LYS A 114 9.37 -17.46 -11.79
CA LYS A 114 10.04 -17.15 -13.05
C LYS A 114 11.21 -18.10 -13.31
N ASP A 115 12.05 -18.31 -12.29
CA ASP A 115 13.25 -19.15 -12.38
C ASP A 115 12.90 -20.63 -12.58
N SER A 116 11.76 -21.09 -12.07
CA SER A 116 11.27 -22.46 -12.27
C SER A 116 10.51 -22.66 -13.60
N ALA A 117 10.57 -21.71 -14.54
CA ALA A 117 9.78 -21.70 -15.79
C ALA A 117 8.26 -21.90 -15.59
N TRP A 118 7.75 -21.57 -14.40
CA TRP A 118 6.31 -21.65 -14.11
C TRP A 118 5.56 -20.44 -14.67
N LEU A 119 6.25 -19.32 -14.85
CA LEU A 119 5.76 -18.15 -15.57
C LEU A 119 6.13 -18.24 -17.04
N SER A 120 5.14 -18.01 -17.90
CA SER A 120 5.24 -17.92 -19.36
C SER A 120 5.33 -16.49 -19.87
#